data_AF-A0A4U0QXD0-F1
#
_entry.id   AF-A0A4U0QXD0-F1
#
_cell.length_a   1.000
_cell.length_b   1.000
_cell.length_c   1.000
_cell.angle_alpha   90.00
_cell.angle_beta   90.00
_cell.angle_gamma   90.00
#
_symmetry.space_group_name_H-M   'P 1'
#
loop_
_entity.id
_entity.type
_entity.pdbx_description
1 polymer ?
#
loop_
_entity_poly.entity_id
_entity_poly.type
_entity_poly.pdbx_seq_one_letter_code
_entity_poly.pdbx_strand_id
1 'polypeptide(L)' 'MVIGHNFIGGSRSAQGTTLLKSIQATTGEALPYEFHHATEQEINQACEAAS' A
#
# COMPACT_ATOMS: atom_id res chain seq x y z
N MET A 1 -6.15 -13.25 -2.64
CA MET A 1 -6.84 -11.97 -2.87
C MET A 1 -5.85 -10.84 -2.62
N VAL A 2 -5.63 -9.95 -3.59
CA VAL A 2 -4.80 -8.75 -3.39
C VAL A 2 -5.71 -7.66 -2.83
N ILE A 3 -5.38 -7.14 -1.63
CA ILE A 3 -6.25 -6.21 -0.89
C ILE A 3 -5.75 -4.76 -0.87
N GLY A 4 -4.55 -4.48 -1.38
CA GLY A 4 -4.06 -3.10 -1.50
C GLY A 4 -3.63 -2.41 -0.20
N HIS A 5 -3.75 -3.07 0.95
CA HIS A 5 -3.41 -2.50 2.26
C HIS A 5 -1.91 -2.61 2.57
N ASN A 6 -1.36 -1.57 3.18
CA ASN A 6 -0.02 -1.59 3.78
C ASN A 6 0.06 -2.70 4.84
N PHE A 7 1.21 -3.36 4.94
CA PHE A 7 1.45 -4.38 5.96
C PHE A 7 2.55 -3.89 6.89
N ILE A 8 2.18 -3.62 8.14
CA ILE A 8 3.00 -2.91 9.11
C ILE A 8 2.93 -3.69 10.43
N GLY A 9 4.06 -4.13 10.95
CA GLY A 9 4.14 -4.80 12.27
C GLY A 9 3.21 -6.01 12.43
N GLY A 10 2.96 -6.78 11.37
CA GLY A 10 2.05 -7.94 11.42
C GLY A 10 0.58 -7.62 11.13
N SER A 11 0.21 -6.35 10.95
CA SER A 11 -1.17 -5.90 10.73
C SER A 11 -1.36 -5.24 9.37
N ARG A 12 -2.62 -5.20 8.89
CA ARG A 12 -3.01 -4.51 7.65
C ARG A 12 -3.54 -3.12 7.96
N SER A 13 -3.03 -2.11 7.25
CA SER A 13 -3.43 -0.71 7.39
C SER A 13 -3.77 -0.08 6.04
N ALA A 14 -4.77 0.79 6.03
CA ALA A 14 -5.29 1.48 4.85
C ALA A 14 -5.72 2.91 5.21
N GLN A 15 -4.90 3.61 6.01
CA GLN A 15 -5.24 4.94 6.53
C GLN A 15 -5.21 6.01 5.43
N GLY A 16 -4.35 5.84 4.42
CA GLY A 16 -4.30 6.74 3.26
C GLY A 16 -5.53 6.61 2.37
N THR A 17 -6.09 7.74 1.95
CA THR A 17 -7.25 7.79 1.02
C THR A 17 -6.83 7.81 -0.45
N THR A 18 -5.58 8.16 -0.75
CA THR A 18 -5.02 8.12 -2.10
C THR A 18 -4.80 6.67 -2.53
N LEU A 19 -5.46 6.27 -3.61
CA LEU A 19 -5.29 4.97 -4.24
C LEU A 19 -4.33 5.06 -5.42
N LEU A 20 -3.42 4.09 -5.51
CA LEU A 20 -2.45 3.93 -6.59
C LEU A 20 -2.85 2.75 -7.48
N LYS A 21 -2.77 2.93 -8.81
CA LYS A 21 -2.94 1.88 -9.80
C LYS A 21 -1.60 1.31 -10.22
N SER A 22 -1.46 -0.01 -10.22
CA SER A 22 -0.32 -0.66 -10.85
C SER A 22 -0.51 -0.72 -12.36
N ILE A 23 0.57 -0.50 -13.10
CA ILE A 23 0.59 -0.57 -14.55
C ILE A 23 1.39 -1.79 -14.99
N GLN A 24 0.85 -2.56 -15.93
CA GLN A 24 1.54 -3.70 -16.51
C GLN A 24 2.69 -3.19 -17.37
N ALA A 25 3.93 -3.59 -17.04
CA ALA A 25 5.14 -2.97 -17.59
C ALA A 25 5.32 -3.16 -19.11
N THR A 26 4.76 -4.21 -19.71
CA THR A 26 4.92 -4.49 -21.14
C THR A 26 3.84 -3.85 -22.00
N THR A 27 2.59 -3.78 -21.52
CA THR A 27 1.47 -3.24 -22.30
C THR A 27 1.07 -1.82 -21.90
N GLY A 28 1.48 -1.32 -20.74
CA GLY A 28 1.03 -0.04 -20.21
C GLY A 28 -0.42 -0.04 -19.68
N GLU A 29 -1.08 -1.19 -19.66
CA GLU A 29 -2.46 -1.35 -19.18
C GLU A 29 -2.53 -1.29 -17.66
N ALA A 30 -3.62 -0.74 -17.11
CA ALA A 30 -3.85 -0.75 -15.67
C ALA A 30 -4.23 -2.17 -15.19
N LEU A 31 -3.59 -2.62 -14.10
CA LEU A 31 -3.96 -3.85 -13.42
C LEU A 31 -5.24 -3.67 -12.59
N PRO A 32 -6.02 -4.73 -12.32
CA PRO A 32 -7.32 -4.63 -11.65
C PRO A 32 -7.22 -4.40 -10.13
N TYR A 33 -6.05 -4.05 -9.61
CA TYR A 33 -5.79 -3.86 -8.19
C TYR A 33 -5.43 -2.41 -7.90
N GLU A 34 -5.81 -1.96 -6.71
CA GLU A 34 -5.46 -0.66 -6.15
C GLU A 34 -4.69 -0.84 -4.86
N PHE A 35 -3.85 0.14 -4.53
CA PHE A 35 -3.03 0.13 -3.32
C PHE A 35 -3.18 1.46 -2.59
N HIS A 36 -3.32 1.42 -1.28
CA HIS A 36 -3.35 2.61 -0.45
C HIS A 36 -1.95 3.21 -0.38
N HIS A 37 -1.81 4.48 -0.75
CA HIS A 37 -0.58 5.23 -0.52
C HIS A 37 -0.39 5.41 0.99
N ALA A 38 0.73 4.94 1.52
CA ALA A 38 1.05 5.07 2.94
C ALA A 38 1.05 6.53 3.39
N THR A 39 0.43 6.80 4.54
CA THR A 39 0.53 8.09 5.22
C THR A 39 1.85 8.21 5.99
N GLU A 40 2.22 9.43 6.38
CA GLU A 40 3.36 9.64 7.29
C GLU A 40 3.19 8.86 8.61
N GLN A 41 1.97 8.78 9.15
CA GLN A 41 1.67 7.99 10.34
C GLN A 41 1.93 6.50 10.13
N GLU A 42 1.50 5.94 9.00
CA GLU A 42 1.76 4.54 8.65
C GLU A 42 3.27 4.26 8.47
N ILE A 43 4.01 5.22 7.90
CA ILE A 43 5.48 5.13 7.78
C ILE A 43 6.13 5.12 9.16
N ASN A 44 5.72 6.02 10.06
CA ASN A 44 6.25 6.07 11.43
C ASN A 44 5.97 4.77 12.20
N GLN A 45 4.75 4.21 12.09
CA GLN A 45 4.40 2.91 12.67
C GLN A 45 5.28 1.78 12.14
N ALA A 46 5.65 1.81 10.86
CA ALA A 46 6.56 0.83 10.28
C ALA A 46 7.98 0.95 10.82
N CYS A 47 8.47 2.18 11.05
CA CYS A 47 9.76 2.41 11.71
C CYS A 47 9.77 1.88 13.14
N GLU A 48 8.73 2.16 13.93
CA GLU A 48 8.59 1.67 15.31
C GLU A 48 8.50 0.13 15.38
N ALA A 49 7.82 -0.51 14.42
CA ALA A 49 7.69 -1.97 14.40
C ALA A 49 8.96 -2.71 13.97
N ALA A 50 9.95 -2.01 13.41
CA ALA A 50 11.19 -2.59 12.87
C ALA A 50 12.39 -2.46 13.81
N SER A 51 12.25 -1.74 14.94
CA SER A 51 13.29 -1.58 15.97
C SER A 51 13.37 -2.79 16.91
#